data_AF-A0A1U9LIX5-F1
#
_entry.id   AF-A0A1U9LIX5-F1
#
_cell.length_a   1.000
_cell.length_b   1.000
_cell.length_c   1.000
_cell.angle_alpha   90.00
_cell.angle_beta   90.00
_cell.angle_gamma   90.00
#
_symmetry.space_group_name_H-M   'P 1'
#
loop_
_entity.id
_entity.type
_entity.pdbx_description
1 polymer ?
#
loop_
_entity_poly.entity_id
_entity_poly.type
_entity_poly.pdbx_seq_one_letter_code
_entity_poly.pdbx_strand_id
1 'polypeptide(L)'
;MRDEGAPFYAITLLSSNELLIRTGLEDFIQERRVGCQTVLAETTANWHLFRYDLLEKLRGNGFLQHLGVDTYFGGQAEGQFYRAEIFEIIAKAYTDFFPSDLPPGFEAEEIIPPTVIASLAAQGANISAPITLCDYCHNLQITSDLIMKIRGGRGVIYALKFRGMLASPHVGWSSFDNIFSVKRVPREECELRTFIRDLGVAGSEGHEA
;
A
#
# COMPACT_ATOMS: atom_id res chain seq x y z
N MET A 1 -16.71 -28.66 1.93
CA MET A 1 -17.29 -27.48 1.26
C MET A 1 -16.46 -26.31 1.75
N ARG A 2 -15.62 -25.70 0.92
CA ARG A 2 -14.97 -24.43 1.30
C ARG A 2 -16.09 -23.40 1.21
N ASP A 3 -16.35 -22.65 2.28
CA ASP A 3 -17.28 -21.52 2.21
C ASP A 3 -16.85 -20.64 1.05
N GLU A 4 -17.74 -20.47 0.07
CA GLU A 4 -17.55 -19.47 -0.98
C GLU A 4 -17.55 -18.12 -0.26
N GLY A 5 -16.39 -17.46 -0.22
CA GLY A 5 -16.18 -16.23 0.54
C GLY A 5 -17.18 -15.13 0.14
N ALA A 6 -17.33 -14.12 1.01
CA ALA A 6 -18.21 -13.00 0.71
C ALA A 6 -17.74 -12.24 -0.54
N PRO A 7 -18.65 -11.83 -1.45
CA PRO A 7 -18.28 -10.99 -2.58
C PRO A 7 -17.80 -9.63 -2.05
N PHE A 8 -16.70 -9.12 -2.62
CA PHE A 8 -16.15 -7.83 -2.27
C PHE A 8 -15.73 -7.07 -3.53
N TYR A 9 -15.72 -5.74 -3.43
CA TYR A 9 -15.34 -4.86 -4.53
C TYR A 9 -13.81 -4.71 -4.64
N ALA A 10 -13.20 -4.38 -3.50
CA ALA A 10 -11.76 -4.24 -3.34
C ALA A 10 -11.37 -4.60 -1.91
N ILE A 11 -10.13 -4.99 -1.73
CA ILE A 11 -9.48 -5.12 -0.43
C ILE A 11 -8.52 -3.96 -0.26
N THR A 12 -8.51 -3.39 0.94
CA THR A 12 -7.56 -2.35 1.35
C THR A 12 -6.80 -2.83 2.58
N LEU A 13 -5.48 -2.77 2.52
CA LEU A 13 -4.59 -3.11 3.61
C LEU A 13 -4.32 -1.86 4.43
N LEU A 14 -5.00 -1.72 5.57
CA LEU A 14 -4.91 -0.56 6.45
C LEU A 14 -4.19 -0.93 7.74
N SER A 15 -3.52 0.05 8.34
CA SER A 15 -2.99 -0.15 9.70
C SER A 15 -3.99 0.24 10.77
N SER A 16 -3.89 -0.40 11.93
CA SER A 16 -4.80 -0.14 13.07
C SER A 16 -4.73 1.28 13.64
N ASN A 17 -3.66 2.04 13.34
CA ASN A 17 -3.50 3.44 13.77
C ASN A 17 -3.55 4.44 12.59
N GLU A 18 -4.13 4.02 11.49
CA GLU A 18 -4.36 4.85 10.32
C GLU A 18 -5.66 5.66 10.48
N LEU A 19 -5.65 6.92 10.02
CA LEU A 19 -6.83 7.78 10.02
C LEU A 19 -7.06 8.38 8.63
N LEU A 20 -8.30 8.31 8.16
CA LEU A 20 -8.73 8.99 6.94
C LEU A 20 -8.71 10.51 7.16
N ILE A 21 -8.25 11.24 6.15
CA ILE A 21 -8.11 12.70 6.16
C ILE A 21 -8.93 13.39 5.06
N ARG A 22 -9.58 12.61 4.18
CA ARG A 22 -10.50 13.12 3.14
C ARG A 22 -11.45 12.04 2.62
N THR A 23 -12.53 12.47 1.97
CA THR A 23 -13.53 11.63 1.29
C THR A 23 -13.10 11.28 -0.15
N GLY A 24 -13.92 10.48 -0.86
CA GLY A 24 -13.69 10.11 -2.27
C GLY A 24 -12.78 8.89 -2.48
N LEU A 25 -12.49 8.13 -1.42
CA LEU A 25 -11.64 6.93 -1.52
C LEU A 25 -12.26 5.87 -2.41
N GLU A 26 -13.58 5.67 -2.32
CA GLU A 26 -14.31 4.68 -3.13
C GLU A 26 -14.20 4.98 -4.62
N ASP A 27 -14.51 6.21 -5.03
CA ASP A 27 -14.38 6.68 -6.42
C ASP A 27 -12.95 6.50 -6.94
N PHE A 28 -11.96 6.82 -6.10
CA PHE A 28 -10.55 6.67 -6.46
C PHE A 28 -10.14 5.21 -6.70
N ILE A 29 -10.55 4.30 -5.80
CA ILE A 29 -10.33 2.86 -5.96
C ILE A 29 -11.01 2.38 -7.25
N GLN A 30 -12.18 2.92 -7.57
CA GLN A 30 -12.92 2.57 -8.77
C GLN A 30 -12.20 2.92 -10.07
N GLU A 31 -11.56 4.08 -10.12
CA GLU A 31 -10.81 4.50 -11.30
C GLU A 31 -9.45 3.80 -11.45
N ARG A 32 -8.73 3.57 -10.36
CA ARG A 32 -7.30 3.17 -10.41
C ARG A 32 -7.06 1.67 -10.34
N ARG A 33 -8.05 0.88 -9.91
CA ARG A 33 -8.02 -0.61 -9.76
C ARG A 33 -6.99 -1.18 -8.78
N VAL A 34 -5.83 -0.55 -8.61
CA VAL A 34 -4.78 -0.92 -7.67
C VAL A 34 -4.01 0.32 -7.19
N GLY A 35 -3.72 0.34 -5.89
CA GLY A 35 -2.74 1.22 -5.28
C GLY A 35 -1.70 0.38 -4.58
N CYS A 36 -0.48 0.35 -5.09
CA CYS A 36 0.57 -0.52 -4.57
C CYS A 36 1.91 0.18 -4.74
N GLN A 37 2.73 0.20 -3.68
CA GLN A 37 4.09 0.64 -3.84
C GLN A 37 4.87 -0.47 -4.55
N THR A 38 5.44 -0.13 -5.69
CA THR A 38 6.17 -1.09 -6.52
C THR A 38 7.54 -0.51 -6.84
N VAL A 39 8.52 -0.84 -6.00
CA VAL A 39 9.92 -0.45 -6.20
C VAL A 39 10.78 -1.67 -6.40
N LEU A 40 11.85 -1.54 -7.19
CA LEU A 40 12.80 -2.62 -7.37
C LEU A 40 13.36 -3.06 -6.01
N ALA A 41 13.36 -4.37 -5.75
CA ALA A 41 13.96 -4.91 -4.53
C ALA A 41 15.49 -4.76 -4.58
N GLU A 42 16.01 -3.70 -3.97
CA GLU A 42 17.45 -3.48 -3.84
C GLU A 42 18.01 -4.19 -2.61
N THR A 43 19.17 -4.83 -2.74
CA THR A 43 19.86 -5.54 -1.64
C THR A 43 20.47 -4.60 -0.60
N THR A 44 20.62 -3.32 -0.94
CA THR A 44 21.16 -2.27 -0.06
C THR A 44 20.08 -1.62 0.81
N ALA A 45 18.81 -1.83 0.47
CA ALA A 45 17.71 -1.45 1.33
C ALA A 45 17.58 -2.48 2.46
N ASN A 46 17.48 -1.97 3.67
CA ASN A 46 17.05 -2.66 4.86
C ASN A 46 15.56 -2.95 4.71
N TRP A 47 15.26 -3.97 3.93
CA TRP A 47 14.03 -4.70 4.03
C TRP A 47 14.23 -5.68 5.17
N HIS A 48 13.97 -5.26 6.41
CA HIS A 48 14.18 -6.04 7.66
C HIS A 48 13.35 -7.34 7.72
N LEU A 49 12.72 -7.66 6.61
CA LEU A 49 11.63 -8.58 6.33
C LEU A 49 11.90 -9.31 4.99
N PHE A 50 13.14 -9.37 4.49
CA PHE A 50 13.46 -10.27 3.38
C PHE A 50 13.88 -11.62 3.92
N ARG A 51 12.93 -12.54 3.93
CA ARG A 51 13.20 -13.96 4.03
C ARG A 51 13.77 -14.47 2.71
N TYR A 52 15.08 -14.29 2.53
CA TYR A 52 15.78 -14.68 1.31
C TYR A 52 15.58 -16.16 0.96
N ASP A 53 15.46 -17.02 1.97
CA ASP A 53 15.11 -18.44 1.83
C ASP A 53 13.76 -18.65 1.13
N LEU A 54 12.75 -17.84 1.47
CA LEU A 54 11.44 -17.86 0.81
C LEU A 54 11.55 -17.40 -0.64
N LEU A 55 12.27 -16.30 -0.89
CA LEU A 55 12.42 -15.75 -2.24
C LEU A 55 13.21 -16.66 -3.17
N GLU A 56 14.21 -17.38 -2.64
CA GLU A 56 14.95 -18.40 -3.37
C GLU A 56 14.04 -19.59 -3.72
N LYS A 57 13.24 -20.08 -2.76
CA LYS A 57 12.25 -21.15 -3.03
C LYS A 57 11.22 -20.73 -4.07
N LEU A 58 10.65 -19.53 -3.95
CA LEU A 58 9.68 -19.00 -4.92
C LEU A 58 10.29 -18.87 -6.32
N ARG A 59 11.55 -18.42 -6.41
CA ARG A 59 12.30 -18.37 -7.67
C ARG A 59 12.51 -19.77 -8.24
N GLY A 60 12.88 -20.74 -7.40
CA GLY A 60 13.02 -22.14 -7.78
C GLY A 60 11.71 -22.78 -8.27
N ASN A 61 10.58 -22.36 -7.70
CA ASN A 61 9.24 -22.81 -8.08
C ASN A 61 8.69 -22.14 -9.35
N GLY A 62 9.46 -21.26 -10.01
CA GLY A 62 9.04 -20.64 -11.27
C GLY A 62 8.18 -19.39 -11.14
N PHE A 63 8.07 -18.79 -9.95
CA PHE A 63 7.18 -17.65 -9.70
C PHE A 63 7.47 -16.43 -10.61
N LEU A 64 8.75 -16.04 -10.70
CA LEU A 64 9.18 -14.90 -11.52
C LEU A 64 8.96 -15.17 -13.01
N GLN A 65 9.25 -16.39 -13.46
CA GLN A 65 9.03 -16.84 -14.83
C GLN A 65 7.54 -16.82 -15.20
N HIS A 66 6.66 -17.26 -14.30
CA HIS A 66 5.22 -17.20 -14.48
C HIS A 66 4.72 -15.77 -14.66
N LEU A 67 5.29 -14.83 -13.90
CA LEU A 67 4.97 -13.41 -14.00
C LEU A 67 5.68 -12.70 -15.17
N GLY A 68 6.62 -13.35 -15.87
CA GLY A 68 7.39 -12.72 -16.95
C GLY A 68 8.27 -11.56 -16.49
N VAL A 69 8.76 -11.61 -15.25
CA VAL A 69 9.71 -10.63 -14.68
C VAL A 69 10.96 -11.34 -14.18
N ASP A 70 12.11 -10.65 -14.16
CA ASP A 70 13.39 -11.28 -13.79
C ASP A 70 13.81 -11.04 -12.34
N THR A 71 13.12 -10.10 -11.68
CA THR A 71 13.47 -9.59 -10.36
C THR A 71 12.24 -9.40 -9.48
N TYR A 72 12.47 -9.40 -8.17
CA TYR A 72 11.44 -9.05 -7.19
C TYR A 72 11.28 -7.53 -7.12
N PHE A 73 10.04 -7.13 -6.81
CA PHE A 73 9.68 -5.78 -6.43
C PHE A 73 9.11 -5.82 -5.02
N GLY A 74 9.24 -4.72 -4.30
CA GLY A 74 8.64 -4.60 -2.99
C GLY A 74 8.04 -3.23 -2.73
N GLY A 75 7.41 -3.13 -1.56
CA GLY A 75 6.82 -1.90 -1.05
C GLY A 75 6.26 -2.09 0.35
N GLN A 76 5.91 -0.98 1.00
CA GLN A 76 5.27 -1.00 2.31
C GLN A 76 3.85 -1.58 2.18
N ALA A 77 3.43 -2.44 3.11
CA ALA A 77 2.11 -3.10 3.08
C ALA A 77 0.92 -2.12 3.26
N GLU A 78 1.11 -1.03 4.00
CA GLU A 78 0.00 -0.16 4.38
C GLU A 78 -0.48 0.76 3.26
N GLY A 79 -1.79 0.96 3.22
CA GLY A 79 -2.46 1.77 2.21
C GLY A 79 -2.53 1.12 0.85
N GLN A 80 -2.13 -0.14 0.72
CA GLN A 80 -2.30 -0.85 -0.53
C GLN A 80 -3.78 -1.20 -0.73
N PHE A 81 -4.26 -1.13 -1.96
CA PHE A 81 -5.60 -1.63 -2.31
C PHE A 81 -5.57 -2.38 -3.62
N TYR A 82 -6.46 -3.38 -3.73
CA TYR A 82 -6.61 -4.19 -4.92
C TYR A 82 -8.09 -4.45 -5.15
N ARG A 83 -8.57 -4.16 -6.37
CA ARG A 83 -9.88 -4.66 -6.79
C ARG A 83 -9.90 -6.18 -6.81
N ALA A 84 -11.09 -6.76 -6.69
CA ALA A 84 -11.30 -8.20 -6.60
C ALA A 84 -10.53 -9.00 -7.66
N GLU A 85 -10.54 -8.55 -8.91
CA GLU A 85 -9.84 -9.25 -10.00
C GLU A 85 -8.31 -9.24 -9.85
N ILE A 86 -7.73 -8.20 -9.25
CA ILE A 86 -6.29 -8.11 -9.00
C ILE A 86 -5.94 -8.93 -7.76
N PHE A 87 -6.78 -8.87 -6.72
CA PHE A 87 -6.62 -9.68 -5.53
C PHE A 87 -6.68 -11.17 -5.85
N GLU A 88 -7.54 -11.60 -6.77
CA GLU A 88 -7.60 -12.98 -7.23
C GLU A 88 -6.28 -13.46 -7.84
N ILE A 89 -5.63 -12.63 -8.67
CA ILE A 89 -4.31 -12.93 -9.24
C ILE A 89 -3.26 -13.07 -8.13
N ILE A 90 -3.27 -12.16 -7.15
CA ILE A 90 -2.36 -12.20 -6.01
C ILE A 90 -2.60 -13.47 -5.17
N ALA A 91 -3.86 -13.75 -4.82
CA ALA A 91 -4.24 -14.93 -4.05
C ALA A 91 -3.83 -16.23 -4.78
N LYS A 92 -4.00 -16.27 -6.10
CA LYS A 92 -3.55 -17.39 -6.93
C LYS A 92 -2.04 -17.54 -6.91
N ALA A 93 -1.27 -16.44 -6.93
CA ALA A 93 0.18 -16.51 -6.78
C ALA A 93 0.59 -17.13 -5.43
N TYR A 94 -0.10 -16.77 -4.34
CA TYR A 94 0.13 -17.42 -3.05
C TYR A 94 -0.19 -18.92 -3.11
N THR A 95 -1.31 -19.33 -3.70
CA THR A 95 -1.68 -20.76 -3.73
C THR A 95 -0.80 -21.60 -4.65
N ASP A 96 -0.38 -21.05 -5.78
CA ASP A 96 0.29 -21.81 -6.83
C ASP A 96 1.80 -21.96 -6.57
N PHE A 97 2.43 -21.00 -5.88
CA PHE A 97 3.89 -20.95 -5.76
C PHE A 97 4.41 -21.09 -4.32
N PHE A 98 3.61 -20.81 -3.28
CA PHE A 98 4.15 -20.87 -1.92
C PHE A 98 4.50 -22.29 -1.51
N PRO A 99 5.67 -22.48 -0.87
CA PRO A 99 6.04 -23.78 -0.34
C PRO A 99 5.09 -24.17 0.80
N SER A 100 4.56 -25.39 0.77
CA SER A 100 3.70 -25.91 1.86
C SER A 100 4.45 -26.05 3.19
N ASP A 101 5.78 -26.15 3.15
CA ASP A 101 6.66 -26.28 4.32
C ASP A 101 7.11 -24.93 4.89
N LEU A 102 6.70 -23.82 4.28
CA LEU A 102 7.19 -22.50 4.62
C LEU A 102 6.06 -21.46 4.52
N PRO A 103 5.38 -21.14 5.65
CA PRO A 103 4.23 -20.25 5.62
C PRO A 103 4.62 -18.83 5.15
N PRO A 104 3.71 -18.14 4.44
CA PRO A 104 3.84 -16.72 4.17
C PRO A 104 3.86 -15.96 5.50
N GLY A 105 4.95 -15.22 5.73
CA GLY A 105 5.02 -14.20 6.78
C GLY A 105 4.64 -12.83 6.22
N PHE A 106 4.67 -11.81 7.09
CA PHE A 106 4.43 -10.41 6.73
C PHE A 106 5.34 -9.95 5.58
N GLU A 107 6.56 -10.49 5.55
CA GLU A 107 7.55 -10.37 4.48
C GLU A 107 6.99 -10.61 3.07
N ALA A 108 6.07 -11.56 2.94
CA ALA A 108 5.48 -11.89 1.67
C ALA A 108 4.51 -10.80 1.18
N GLU A 109 3.80 -10.13 2.08
CA GLU A 109 2.85 -9.05 1.74
C GLU A 109 3.58 -7.82 1.17
N GLU A 110 4.84 -7.63 1.56
CA GLU A 110 5.68 -6.54 1.05
C GLU A 110 6.37 -6.87 -0.28
N ILE A 111 6.24 -8.11 -0.81
CA ILE A 111 6.95 -8.55 -2.02
C ILE A 111 6.07 -9.18 -3.08
N ILE A 112 5.18 -10.09 -2.70
CA ILE A 112 4.36 -10.82 -3.66
C ILE A 112 3.40 -9.87 -4.37
N PRO A 113 2.59 -9.04 -3.66
CA PRO A 113 1.74 -8.07 -4.35
C PRO A 113 2.56 -7.11 -5.23
N PRO A 114 3.62 -6.42 -4.74
CA PRO A 114 4.41 -5.53 -5.60
C PRO A 114 5.02 -6.22 -6.82
N THR A 115 5.48 -7.47 -6.70
CA THR A 115 6.04 -8.22 -7.84
C THR A 115 4.98 -8.59 -8.87
N VAL A 116 3.80 -9.02 -8.44
CA VAL A 116 2.64 -9.25 -9.33
C VAL A 116 2.24 -7.95 -10.00
N ILE A 117 2.15 -6.85 -9.25
CA ILE A 117 1.77 -5.54 -9.77
C ILE A 117 2.80 -5.02 -10.77
N ALA A 118 4.09 -5.24 -10.56
CA ALA A 118 5.13 -4.89 -11.54
C ALA A 118 4.95 -5.60 -12.89
N SER A 119 4.59 -6.89 -12.86
CA SER A 119 4.27 -7.64 -14.08
C SER A 119 3.06 -7.05 -14.81
N LEU A 120 1.99 -6.73 -14.07
CA LEU A 120 0.80 -6.09 -14.64
C LEU A 120 1.12 -4.69 -15.20
N ALA A 121 1.98 -3.92 -14.51
CA ALA A 121 2.46 -2.62 -14.97
C ALA A 121 3.16 -2.72 -16.31
N ALA A 122 4.05 -3.71 -16.45
CA ALA A 122 4.79 -3.98 -17.68
C ALA A 122 3.87 -4.36 -18.85
N GLN A 123 2.68 -4.88 -18.56
CA GLN A 123 1.63 -5.18 -19.54
C GLN A 123 0.69 -4.00 -19.82
N GLY A 124 0.95 -2.82 -19.25
CA GLY A 124 0.18 -1.60 -19.46
C GLY A 124 -0.97 -1.37 -18.47
N ALA A 125 -1.02 -2.09 -17.35
CA ALA A 125 -1.98 -1.80 -16.29
C ALA A 125 -1.72 -0.42 -15.68
N ASN A 126 -2.80 0.36 -15.49
CA ASN A 126 -2.74 1.62 -14.77
C ASN A 126 -2.67 1.36 -13.26
N ILE A 127 -1.57 1.77 -12.61
CA ILE A 127 -1.30 1.53 -11.19
C ILE A 127 -1.12 2.86 -10.50
N SER A 128 -1.71 2.98 -9.31
CA SER A 128 -1.51 4.13 -8.43
C SER A 128 -0.50 3.81 -7.31
N ALA A 129 0.08 4.86 -6.74
CA ALA A 129 0.70 4.78 -5.42
C ALA A 129 -0.37 4.46 -4.32
N PRO A 130 0.05 3.92 -3.17
CA PRO A 130 -0.83 3.61 -2.02
C PRO A 130 -1.64 4.81 -1.55
N ILE A 131 -2.76 4.53 -0.86
CA ILE A 131 -3.68 5.58 -0.38
C ILE A 131 -3.26 6.24 0.92
N THR A 132 -2.32 5.62 1.63
CA THR A 132 -1.91 6.03 2.97
C THR A 132 -0.54 6.65 2.92
N LEU A 133 -0.41 7.89 3.40
CA LEU A 133 0.90 8.43 3.72
C LEU A 133 1.42 7.70 4.97
N CYS A 134 2.25 6.69 4.71
CA CYS A 134 2.95 5.88 5.69
C CYS A 134 4.44 6.04 5.43
N ASP A 135 5.16 6.71 6.31
CA ASP A 135 6.60 6.92 6.12
C ASP A 135 7.39 6.48 7.35
N TYR A 136 7.96 5.28 7.26
CA TYR A 136 8.99 4.79 8.18
C TYR A 136 10.39 5.10 7.70
N CYS A 137 10.51 5.62 6.48
CA CYS A 137 11.73 5.64 5.73
C CYS A 137 12.34 7.03 5.65
N HIS A 138 11.60 8.08 6.01
CA HIS A 138 12.10 9.45 6.10
C HIS A 138 11.82 10.04 7.48
N ASN A 139 12.60 11.07 7.80
CA ASN A 139 12.33 11.96 8.92
C ASN A 139 11.13 12.88 8.60
N LEU A 140 9.94 12.28 8.55
CA LEU A 140 8.68 12.95 8.28
C LEU A 140 7.82 12.92 9.56
N GLN A 141 7.38 14.09 10.01
CA GLN A 141 6.42 14.21 11.10
C GLN A 141 5.03 14.52 10.51
N ILE A 142 4.03 13.76 10.96
CA ILE A 142 2.63 14.02 10.59
C ILE A 142 2.10 15.14 11.50
N THR A 143 1.73 16.26 10.88
CA THR A 143 1.19 17.46 11.55
C THR A 143 -0.12 17.88 10.90
N SER A 144 -0.90 18.71 11.59
CA SER A 144 -2.12 19.32 11.05
C SER A 144 -1.84 20.11 9.76
N ASP A 145 -0.75 20.88 9.73
CA ASP A 145 -0.33 21.65 8.55
C ASP A 145 -0.02 20.75 7.34
N LEU A 146 0.69 19.64 7.56
CA LEU A 146 0.97 18.67 6.51
C LEU A 146 -0.34 18.06 5.98
N ILE A 147 -1.27 17.71 6.88
CA ILE A 147 -2.59 17.18 6.49
C ILE A 147 -3.37 18.20 5.68
N MET A 148 -3.42 19.47 6.10
CA MET A 148 -4.09 20.52 5.33
C MET A 148 -3.45 20.74 3.96
N LYS A 149 -2.13 20.68 3.89
CA LYS A 149 -1.40 20.73 2.61
C LYS A 149 -1.78 19.56 1.70
N ILE A 150 -1.86 18.35 2.24
CA ILE A 150 -2.30 17.15 1.50
C ILE A 150 -3.73 17.32 1.00
N ARG A 151 -4.64 17.80 1.86
CA ARG A 151 -6.04 18.07 1.48
C ARG A 151 -6.19 19.16 0.43
N GLY A 152 -5.22 20.07 0.31
CA GLY A 152 -5.13 21.05 -0.78
C GLY A 152 -4.83 20.43 -2.16
N GLY A 153 -4.49 19.14 -2.24
CA GLY A 153 -4.34 18.36 -3.47
C GLY A 153 -3.03 18.56 -4.24
N ARG A 154 -2.33 19.68 -4.05
CA ARG A 154 -1.08 19.98 -4.77
C ARG A 154 0.05 20.39 -3.85
N GLY A 155 1.26 19.99 -4.21
CA GLY A 155 2.49 20.36 -3.54
C GLY A 155 3.47 19.20 -3.50
N VAL A 156 4.58 19.39 -2.79
CA VAL A 156 5.60 18.35 -2.60
C VAL A 156 5.90 18.17 -1.12
N ILE A 157 5.96 16.93 -0.66
CA ILE A 157 6.48 16.58 0.67
C ILE A 157 7.99 16.42 0.55
N TYR A 158 8.75 17.13 1.39
CA TYR A 158 10.20 17.00 1.48
C TYR A 158 10.55 16.46 2.86
N ALA A 159 11.24 15.33 2.89
CA ALA A 159 11.75 14.72 4.11
C ALA A 159 13.07 14.01 3.81
N LEU A 160 13.98 13.98 4.78
CA LEU A 160 15.27 13.31 4.64
C LEU A 160 15.08 11.80 4.80
N LYS A 161 15.47 11.03 3.78
CA LYS A 161 15.45 9.58 3.81
C LYS A 161 16.48 9.04 4.81
N PHE A 162 16.06 8.10 5.66
CA PHE A 162 16.98 7.33 6.49
C PHE A 162 17.82 6.38 5.63
N ARG A 163 19.12 6.29 5.96
CA ARG A 163 20.06 5.47 5.20
C ARG A 163 19.60 4.02 5.17
N GLY A 164 19.58 3.43 3.98
CA GLY A 164 19.18 2.05 3.77
C GLY A 164 17.67 1.80 3.88
N MET A 165 16.82 2.80 4.11
CA MET A 165 15.37 2.55 4.05
C MET A 165 14.84 2.64 2.62
N LEU A 166 13.55 2.38 2.40
CA LEU A 166 12.90 2.57 1.10
C LEU A 166 12.66 4.06 0.82
N ALA A 167 12.41 4.40 -0.44
CA ALA A 167 11.81 5.70 -0.73
C ALA A 167 10.31 5.60 -0.42
N SER A 168 9.72 6.63 0.18
CA SER A 168 8.27 6.68 0.38
C SER A 168 7.63 6.91 -0.99
N PRO A 169 6.48 6.30 -1.28
CA PRO A 169 5.79 6.52 -2.55
C PRO A 169 5.17 7.92 -2.66
N HIS A 170 5.20 8.74 -1.60
CA HIS A 170 4.59 10.08 -1.57
C HIS A 170 5.60 11.22 -1.39
N VAL A 171 6.80 10.95 -0.86
CA VAL A 171 7.84 11.97 -0.67
C VAL A 171 8.49 12.31 -2.02
N GLY A 172 8.63 13.60 -2.32
CA GLY A 172 9.17 14.09 -3.59
C GLY A 172 8.19 14.12 -4.76
N TRP A 173 6.95 13.65 -4.56
CA TRP A 173 5.89 13.69 -5.58
C TRP A 173 5.12 15.01 -5.54
N SER A 174 4.69 15.50 -6.72
CA SER A 174 4.06 16.81 -6.91
C SER A 174 2.53 16.83 -6.81
N SER A 175 1.92 15.68 -6.53
CA SER A 175 0.47 15.53 -6.36
C SER A 175 0.18 14.74 -5.08
N PHE A 176 -0.93 15.10 -4.44
CA PHE A 176 -1.49 14.39 -3.29
C PHE A 176 -2.81 13.71 -3.63
N ASP A 177 -3.13 13.56 -4.91
CA ASP A 177 -4.43 13.05 -5.40
C ASP A 177 -4.69 11.59 -5.03
N ASN A 178 -3.68 10.87 -4.54
CA ASN A 178 -3.83 9.51 -4.05
C ASN A 178 -3.81 9.39 -2.52
N ILE A 179 -3.53 10.44 -1.75
CA ILE A 179 -3.39 10.34 -0.28
C ILE A 179 -4.75 10.57 0.42
N PHE A 180 -5.39 9.49 0.87
CA PHE A 180 -6.67 9.53 1.58
C PHE A 180 -6.53 9.40 3.10
N SER A 181 -5.42 8.86 3.56
CA SER A 181 -5.18 8.58 4.98
C SER A 181 -3.73 8.86 5.37
N VAL A 182 -3.52 9.01 6.68
CA VAL A 182 -2.19 9.13 7.28
C VAL A 182 -2.03 8.08 8.36
N LYS A 183 -0.84 7.51 8.46
CA LYS A 183 -0.43 6.65 9.56
C LYS A 183 0.40 7.46 10.56
N ARG A 184 0.71 6.88 11.73
CA ARG A 184 1.58 7.45 12.79
C ARG A 184 0.94 8.59 13.58
N VAL A 185 -0.38 8.71 13.52
CA VAL A 185 -1.13 9.48 14.51
C VAL A 185 -1.05 8.74 15.84
N PRO A 186 -0.72 9.42 16.97
CA PRO A 186 -0.72 8.81 18.29
C PRO A 186 -2.03 8.06 18.56
N ARG A 187 -1.95 6.91 19.23
CA ARG A 187 -3.13 6.06 19.47
C ARG A 187 -4.03 6.68 20.52
N GLU A 188 -3.42 7.34 21.49
CA GLU A 188 -4.06 8.09 22.54
C GLU A 188 -4.73 9.34 21.98
N GLU A 189 -5.72 9.85 22.72
CA GLU A 189 -6.33 11.12 22.38
C GLU A 189 -5.31 12.25 22.50
N CYS A 190 -5.22 13.04 21.44
CA CYS A 190 -4.30 14.16 21.31
C CYS A 190 -4.86 15.16 20.30
N GLU A 191 -4.32 16.37 20.30
CA GLU A 191 -4.76 17.47 19.41
C GLU A 191 -4.81 17.05 17.94
N LEU A 192 -3.80 16.29 17.47
CA LEU A 192 -3.76 15.82 16.08
C LEU A 192 -4.90 14.85 15.75
N ARG A 193 -5.22 13.93 16.66
CA ARG A 193 -6.30 12.95 16.47
C ARG A 193 -7.66 13.63 16.49
N THR A 194 -7.88 14.55 17.43
CA THR A 194 -9.08 15.40 17.48
C THR A 194 -9.22 16.21 16.20
N PHE A 195 -8.14 16.89 15.79
CA PHE A 195 -8.09 17.64 14.55
C PHE A 195 -8.52 16.80 13.35
N ILE A 196 -7.99 15.58 13.18
CA ILE A 196 -8.36 14.71 12.05
C ILE A 196 -9.84 14.31 12.09
N ARG A 197 -10.38 14.01 13.27
CA ARG A 197 -11.82 13.68 13.42
C ARG A 197 -12.70 14.87 13.06
N ASP A 198 -12.29 16.07 13.44
CA ASP A 198 -13.01 17.32 13.15
C ASP A 198 -12.99 17.68 11.66
N LEU A 199 -12.13 17.06 10.83
CA LEU A 199 -12.14 17.25 9.38
C LEU A 199 -13.40 16.70 8.70
N GLY A 200 -14.25 15.98 9.44
CA GLY A 200 -15.57 15.56 8.97
C GLY A 200 -15.52 14.50 7.87
N VAL A 201 -14.56 13.56 7.94
CA VAL A 201 -14.48 12.45 6.96
C VAL A 201 -15.60 11.40 7.16
N ALA A 202 -16.58 11.69 8.03
CA ALA A 202 -17.81 10.94 8.16
C ALA A 202 -18.76 11.27 7.01
N GLY A 203 -18.92 10.33 6.07
CA GLY A 203 -20.12 10.28 5.26
C GLY A 203 -21.30 9.88 6.14
N SER A 204 -22.11 10.85 6.58
CA SER A 204 -23.55 10.72 6.85
C SER A 204 -24.10 11.99 7.53
N GLU A 205 -24.27 13.07 6.78
CA GLU A 205 -25.39 13.98 6.99
C GLU A 205 -25.96 14.35 5.62
N GLY A 206 -27.22 13.98 5.37
CA GLY A 206 -27.98 14.47 4.20
C GLY A 206 -28.60 13.42 3.28
N HIS A 207 -29.29 12.41 3.80
CA HIS A 207 -30.44 11.79 3.12
C HIS A 207 -31.65 11.83 4.07
N GLU A 208 -32.13 13.03 4.33
CA GLU A 208 -33.53 13.28 4.66
C GLU A 208 -34.04 14.41 3.75
N ALA A 209 -34.77 13.99 2.71
CA ALA A 209 -35.97 14.64 2.15
C ALA A 209 -36.47 13.79 0.96
#